data_AF-A0A5A7P677-F1
#
_entry.id   AF-A0A5A7P677-F1
#
_cell.length_a   1.000
_cell.length_b   1.000
_cell.length_c   1.000
_cell.angle_alpha   90.00
_cell.angle_beta   90.00
_cell.angle_gamma   90.00
#
_symmetry.space_group_name_H-M   'P 1'
#
loop_
_entity.id
_entity.type
_entity.pdbx_description
1 polymer ?
#
loop_
_entity_poly.entity_id
_entity_poly.type
_entity_poly.pdbx_seq_one_letter_code
_entity_poly.pdbx_strand_id
1 'polypeptide(L)'
;MSESSNTSGLWECWCGKRAKIVTSWTVDNPGRRYQTCAIGKPLGCTYWSWLDPPMCERSQRIIPGLLKRINALEAKHDNLKEQNTNLQERVEHLQALNNTLVASKGFGFEVLL
;
A
#
# COMPACT_ATOMS: atom_id res chain seq x y z
N MET A 1 31.63 -41.61 8.40
CA MET A 1 30.25 -42.12 8.21
C MET A 1 29.45 -41.62 9.40
N SER A 2 28.43 -40.77 9.32
CA SER A 2 27.59 -40.33 8.19
C SER A 2 26.84 -39.05 8.59
N GLU A 3 26.67 -38.18 7.60
CA GLU A 3 25.48 -37.35 7.30
C GLU A 3 25.01 -36.28 8.29
N SER A 4 25.47 -35.06 8.01
CA SER A 4 24.63 -33.93 7.61
C SER A 4 23.12 -34.17 7.66
N SER A 5 22.45 -33.74 8.74
CA SER A 5 21.02 -33.45 8.70
C SER A 5 20.81 -31.94 8.69
N ASN A 6 20.35 -31.48 7.53
CA ASN A 6 19.93 -30.14 7.21
C ASN A 6 18.71 -29.75 8.07
N THR A 7 18.91 -29.15 9.25
CA THR A 7 17.80 -28.70 10.12
C THR A 7 17.32 -27.30 9.72
N SER A 8 16.92 -27.14 8.47
CA SER A 8 16.15 -25.98 8.03
C SER A 8 14.69 -26.15 8.48
N GLY A 9 14.30 -25.57 9.62
CA GLY A 9 12.90 -25.18 9.84
C GLY A 9 12.10 -25.76 11.02
N LEU A 10 12.67 -25.98 12.20
CA LEU A 10 11.89 -26.32 13.41
C LEU A 10 12.37 -25.50 14.62
N TRP A 11 11.87 -24.26 14.78
CA TRP A 11 12.01 -23.54 16.05
C TRP A 11 10.80 -23.82 16.94
N GLU A 12 11.05 -24.20 18.19
CA GLU A 12 10.00 -24.45 19.18
C GLU A 12 9.83 -23.25 20.12
N CYS A 13 8.57 -22.96 20.45
CA CYS A 13 8.24 -22.02 21.52
C CYS A 13 8.35 -22.71 22.89
N TRP A 14 8.24 -21.94 23.98
CA TRP A 14 8.31 -22.47 25.35
C TRP A 14 7.19 -23.45 25.74
N CYS A 15 6.18 -23.63 24.88
CA CYS A 15 5.16 -24.67 25.05
C CYS A 15 5.58 -26.03 24.43
N GLY A 16 6.80 -26.15 23.89
CA GLY A 16 7.24 -27.36 23.16
C GLY A 16 6.51 -27.56 21.83
N LYS A 17 5.97 -26.48 21.24
CA LYS A 17 5.28 -26.52 19.93
C LYS A 17 6.02 -25.64 18.93
N ARG A 18 5.93 -26.01 17.64
CA ARG A 18 6.53 -25.24 16.54
C ARG A 18 6.06 -23.78 16.56
N ALA A 19 7.02 -22.87 16.55
CA ALA A 19 6.80 -21.44 16.42
C ALA A 19 6.36 -21.11 14.98
N LYS A 20 5.49 -20.10 14.84
CA LYS A 20 5.12 -19.56 13.53
C LYS A 20 6.05 -18.41 13.17
N ILE A 21 6.33 -18.24 11.88
CA ILE A 21 7.07 -17.11 11.34
C ILE A 21 6.07 -16.02 10.95
N VAL A 22 6.37 -14.79 11.34
CA VAL A 22 5.59 -13.58 11.09
C VAL A 22 6.54 -12.54 10.49
N THR A 23 6.01 -11.74 9.56
CA THR A 23 6.70 -10.59 8.98
C THR A 23 6.26 -9.34 9.74
N SER A 24 7.23 -8.55 10.22
CA SER A 24 6.94 -7.25 10.82
C SER A 24 6.61 -6.23 9.73
N TRP A 25 5.55 -5.48 9.94
CA TRP A 25 5.12 -4.36 9.09
C TRP A 25 5.23 -3.02 9.81
N THR A 26 5.98 -2.98 10.91
CA THR A 26 6.29 -1.74 11.63
C THR A 26 7.22 -0.84 10.82
N VAL A 27 7.20 0.46 11.07
CA VAL A 27 8.08 1.44 10.40
C VAL A 27 9.56 1.14 10.64
N ASP A 28 9.91 0.66 11.83
CA ASP A 28 11.31 0.39 12.22
C ASP A 28 11.82 -0.96 11.73
N ASN A 29 10.93 -1.92 11.47
CA ASN A 29 11.30 -3.28 11.04
C ASN A 29 10.47 -3.77 9.84
N PRO A 30 10.28 -2.98 8.75
CA PRO A 30 9.49 -3.39 7.61
C PRO A 30 10.09 -4.65 6.96
N GLY A 31 9.25 -5.66 6.73
CA GLY A 31 9.63 -6.89 6.06
C GLY A 31 10.50 -7.84 6.88
N ARG A 32 10.87 -7.48 8.11
CA ARG A 32 11.76 -8.30 8.95
C ARG A 32 11.00 -9.46 9.57
N ARG A 33 11.48 -10.70 9.37
CA ARG A 33 10.82 -11.90 9.86
C ARG A 33 11.28 -12.32 11.24
N TYR A 34 10.36 -13.00 11.89
CA TYR A 34 10.32 -13.04 13.32
C TYR A 34 9.46 -14.23 13.73
N GLN A 35 9.87 -15.00 14.73
CA GLN A 35 9.14 -16.19 15.16
C GLN A 35 8.46 -15.99 16.49
N THR A 36 7.26 -16.54 16.63
CA THR A 36 6.48 -16.42 17.86
C THR A 36 5.64 -17.67 18.14
N CYS A 37 5.15 -17.80 19.38
CA CYS A 37 4.23 -18.86 19.74
C CYS A 37 3.02 -18.84 18.81
N ALA A 38 2.67 -20.01 18.26
CA ALA A 38 1.50 -20.12 17.39
C ALA A 38 0.19 -19.86 18.16
N ILE A 39 0.14 -20.26 19.43
CA ILE A 39 -1.04 -20.15 20.31
C ILE A 39 -1.13 -18.75 20.94
N GLY A 40 0.00 -18.19 21.44
CA GLY A 40 0.04 -16.88 22.09
C GLY A 40 -0.76 -16.82 23.41
N LYS A 41 -0.65 -15.71 24.15
CA LYS A 41 -1.40 -15.52 25.41
C LYS A 41 -2.92 -15.41 25.18
N PRO A 42 -3.78 -15.83 26.14
CA PRO A 42 -3.43 -16.45 27.43
C PRO A 42 -3.19 -17.96 27.37
N LEU A 43 -3.57 -18.63 26.27
CA LEU A 43 -3.57 -20.10 26.15
C LEU A 43 -2.17 -20.70 25.85
N GLY A 44 -1.21 -19.86 25.49
CA GLY A 44 0.15 -20.20 25.15
C GLY A 44 1.16 -19.21 25.75
N CYS A 45 2.41 -19.30 25.30
CA CYS A 45 3.51 -18.50 25.84
C CYS A 45 3.77 -17.22 25.03
N THR A 46 4.63 -16.35 25.57
CA THR A 46 5.10 -15.10 24.92
C THR A 46 6.42 -15.29 24.18
N TYR A 47 6.71 -16.51 23.74
CA TYR A 47 7.91 -16.79 22.95
C TYR A 47 7.98 -15.88 21.71
N TRP A 48 9.16 -15.34 21.50
CA TRP A 48 9.44 -14.33 20.49
C TRP A 48 10.95 -14.32 20.20
N SER A 49 11.35 -14.38 18.93
CA SER A 49 12.74 -14.16 18.50
C SER A 49 12.80 -13.61 17.07
N TRP A 50 13.77 -12.74 16.78
CA TRP A 50 14.07 -12.35 15.41
C TRP A 50 14.64 -13.52 14.61
N LEU A 51 14.20 -13.67 13.36
CA LEU A 51 14.77 -14.62 12.41
C LEU A 51 15.82 -13.93 11.53
N ASP A 52 15.45 -12.78 10.98
CA ASP A 52 16.37 -11.99 10.17
C ASP A 52 17.20 -11.05 11.06
N PRO A 53 18.49 -10.79 10.72
CA PRO A 53 19.30 -9.81 11.43
C PRO A 53 18.68 -8.40 11.35
N PRO A 54 19.07 -7.47 12.24
CA PRO A 54 18.62 -6.10 12.13
C PRO A 54 19.02 -5.54 10.76
N MET A 55 18.14 -4.73 10.17
CA MET A 55 18.49 -4.00 8.95
C MET A 55 19.70 -3.10 9.21
N CYS A 56 20.49 -2.81 8.18
CA CYS A 56 21.59 -1.86 8.35
C CYS A 56 21.06 -0.46 8.70
N GLU A 57 21.84 0.29 9.48
CA GLU A 57 21.47 1.63 9.97
C GLU A 57 21.06 2.58 8.84
N ARG A 58 21.73 2.46 7.69
CA ARG A 58 21.39 3.21 6.48
C ARG A 58 19.97 2.90 6.01
N SER A 59 19.58 1.64 5.93
CA SER A 59 18.23 1.24 5.50
C SER A 59 17.17 1.69 6.50
N GLN A 60 17.44 1.58 7.80
CA GLN A 60 16.54 2.06 8.86
C GLN A 60 16.27 3.57 8.75
N ARG A 61 17.23 4.36 8.26
CA ARG A 61 17.05 5.81 8.03
C ARG A 61 16.38 6.15 6.70
N ILE A 62 16.77 5.45 5.62
CA ILE A 62 16.33 5.80 4.26
C ILE A 62 14.92 5.29 3.96
N ILE A 63 14.61 4.04 4.32
CA ILE A 63 13.34 3.39 3.95
C ILE A 63 12.11 4.16 4.48
N PRO A 64 12.05 4.61 5.75
CA PRO A 64 10.92 5.38 6.23
C PRO A 64 10.71 6.70 5.48
N GLY A 65 11.81 7.38 5.12
CA GLY A 65 11.77 8.61 4.34
C GLY A 65 11.22 8.39 2.93
N LEU A 66 11.63 7.29 2.28
CA LEU A 66 11.11 6.90 0.97
C LEU A 66 9.62 6.53 1.03
N LEU A 67 9.20 5.73 2.01
CA LEU A 67 7.79 5.37 2.19
C LEU A 67 6.91 6.60 2.41
N LYS A 68 7.35 7.54 3.25
CA LYS A 68 6.62 8.80 3.47
C LYS A 68 6.46 9.60 2.17
N ARG A 69 7.50 9.62 1.33
CA ARG A 69 7.47 10.32 0.04
C ARG A 69 6.54 9.62 -0.95
N ILE A 70 6.57 8.28 -1.01
CA ILE A 70 5.68 7.49 -1.88
C ILE A 70 4.22 7.74 -1.49
N ASN A 71 3.87 7.58 -0.22
CA ASN A 71 2.49 7.79 0.24
C ASN A 71 2.00 9.23 -0.05
N ALA A 72 2.88 10.23 0.10
CA ALA A 72 2.55 11.61 -0.22
C ALA A 72 2.36 11.85 -1.72
N LEU A 73 3.12 11.15 -2.57
CA LEU A 73 2.97 11.21 -4.03
C LEU A 73 1.69 10.50 -4.49
N GLU A 74 1.38 9.35 -3.92
CA GLU A 74 0.14 8.61 -4.19
C GLU A 74 -1.09 9.46 -3.84
N ALA A 75 -1.13 10.05 -2.63
CA ALA A 75 -2.21 10.93 -2.23
C ALA A 75 -2.37 12.15 -3.16
N LYS A 76 -1.26 12.75 -3.60
CA LYS A 76 -1.30 13.86 -4.57
C LYS A 76 -1.83 13.41 -5.92
N HIS A 77 -1.40 12.25 -6.39
CA HIS A 77 -1.85 11.68 -7.65
C HIS A 77 -3.35 11.36 -7.62
N ASP A 78 -3.86 10.83 -6.52
CA ASP A 78 -5.28 10.52 -6.37
C ASP A 78 -6.12 11.80 -6.38
N ASN A 79 -5.68 12.84 -5.66
CA ASN A 79 -6.33 14.15 -5.71
C ASN A 79 -6.28 14.78 -7.11
N LEU A 80 -5.14 14.67 -7.81
CA LEU A 80 -5.02 15.20 -9.18
C LEU A 80 -5.92 14.43 -10.16
N LYS A 81 -6.08 13.12 -9.98
CA LYS A 81 -7.01 12.31 -10.77
C LYS A 81 -8.45 12.78 -10.58
N GLU A 82 -8.87 12.97 -9.33
CA GLU A 82 -10.21 13.48 -9.01
C GLU A 82 -10.44 14.90 -9.58
N GLN A 83 -9.44 15.78 -9.50
CA GLN A 83 -9.54 17.11 -10.11
C GLN A 83 -9.66 17.02 -11.64
N ASN A 84 -8.90 16.14 -12.28
CA ASN A 84 -8.98 15.94 -13.72
C ASN A 84 -10.34 15.38 -14.15
N THR A 85 -10.92 14.42 -13.43
CA THR A 85 -12.26 13.90 -13.76
C THR A 85 -13.31 15.01 -13.66
N ASN A 86 -13.28 15.80 -12.58
CA ASN A 86 -14.20 16.92 -12.40
C ASN A 86 -14.05 18.00 -13.49
N LEU A 87 -12.82 18.29 -13.91
CA LEU A 87 -12.57 19.24 -15.00
C LEU A 87 -13.04 18.69 -16.34
N GLN A 88 -12.85 17.40 -16.60
CA GLN A 88 -13.31 16.72 -17.82
C GLN A 88 -14.83 16.86 -17.96
N GLU A 89 -15.58 16.55 -16.91
CA GLU A 89 -17.05 16.68 -16.88
C GLU A 89 -17.51 18.13 -17.11
N ARG A 90 -16.81 19.10 -16.51
CA ARG A 90 -17.11 20.52 -16.73
C ARG A 90 -16.88 20.94 -18.17
N VAL A 91 -15.80 20.48 -18.80
CA VAL A 91 -15.51 20.77 -20.20
C VAL A 91 -16.60 20.20 -21.11
N GLU A 92 -17.00 18.94 -20.89
CA GLU A 92 -18.06 18.28 -21.66
C GLU A 92 -19.40 19.00 -21.52
N HIS A 93 -19.76 19.41 -20.31
CA HIS A 93 -20.97 20.18 -20.06
C HIS A 93 -20.96 21.54 -20.77
N LEU A 94 -19.84 22.27 -20.71
CA LEU A 94 -19.70 23.56 -21.41
C LEU A 94 -19.76 23.40 -22.93
N GLN A 95 -19.18 22.33 -23.47
CA GLN A 95 -19.28 21.99 -24.90
C GLN A 95 -20.73 21.73 -25.29
N ALA A 96 -21.47 20.95 -24.49
CA ALA A 96 -22.89 20.70 -24.73
C ALA A 96 -23.72 21.99 -24.73
N LEU A 97 -23.54 22.85 -23.71
CA LEU A 97 -24.22 24.15 -23.63
C LEU A 97 -23.92 25.04 -24.83
N ASN A 98 -22.65 25.10 -25.25
CA ASN A 98 -22.24 25.90 -26.40
C ASN A 98 -22.88 25.38 -27.69
N ASN A 99 -22.91 24.07 -27.90
CA ASN A 99 -23.55 23.46 -29.07
C ASN A 99 -25.05 23.77 -29.13
N THR A 100 -25.75 23.72 -28.00
CA THR A 100 -27.17 24.11 -27.92
C THR A 100 -27.38 25.60 -28.22
N LEU A 101 -26.52 26.47 -27.68
CA LEU A 101 -26.58 27.90 -27.96
C LEU A 101 -26.39 28.20 -29.45
N VAL A 102 -25.40 27.58 -30.08
CA VAL A 102 -25.12 27.71 -31.52
C VAL A 102 -26.33 27.25 -32.34
N ALA A 103 -26.91 26.08 -32.02
CA ALA A 103 -28.11 25.57 -32.69
C ALA A 103 -29.30 26.55 -32.56
N SER A 104 -29.52 27.11 -31.37
CA SER A 104 -30.61 28.07 -31.13
C SER A 104 -30.45 29.39 -31.90
N LYS A 105 -29.21 29.83 -32.13
CA LYS A 105 -28.91 31.05 -32.91
C LYS A 105 -29.01 30.82 -34.42
N GLY A 106 -28.78 29.59 -34.91
CA GLY A 106 -28.88 29.24 -36.32
C GLY A 106 -30.31 29.29 -36.89
N PHE A 107 -31.33 29.03 -36.07
CA PHE A 107 -32.74 29.10 -36.48
C PHE A 107 -33.28 30.52 -36.67
N GLY A 108 -32.55 31.56 -36.23
CA GLY A 108 -33.01 32.96 -36.28
C GLY A 108 -32.85 33.66 -37.63
N PHE A 109 -32.21 33.05 -38.63
CA PHE A 109 -31.90 33.70 -39.91
C PHE A 109 -32.75 33.22 -41.11
N GLU A 110 -33.64 32.23 -40.92
CA GLU A 110 -34.44 31.63 -42.01
C GLU A 110 -35.92 32.10 -42.07
N VAL A 111 -36.36 33.03 -41.21
CA VAL A 111 -37.77 33.49 -41.16
C VAL A 111 -37.95 34.94 -41.67
N LEU A 112 -37.08 35.42 -42.56
CA LEU A 112 -37.15 36.82 -43.07
C LEU A 112 -36.86 36.97 -44.58
N LEU A 113 -37.32 36.02 -45.39
CA LEU A 113 -37.53 36.16 -46.84
C LEU A 113 -38.96 35.75 -47.18
#